data_AF-A0A166XS23-F1
#
_entry.id   AF-A0A166XS23-F1
#
_cell.length_a   1.000
_cell.length_b   1.000
_cell.length_c   1.000
_cell.angle_alpha   90.00
_cell.angle_beta   90.00
_cell.angle_gamma   90.00
#
_symmetry.space_group_name_H-M   'P 1'
#
loop_
_entity.id
_entity.type
_entity.pdbx_description
1 polymer ?
#
loop_
_entity_poly.entity_id
_entity_poly.type
_entity_poly.pdbx_seq_one_letter_code
_entity_poly.pdbx_strand_id
1 'polypeptide(L)'
;MWELKGAELVYYFQSYNCATLTLELISLLDPDVLKEKQLFVSPVDVVKAAEKHGLIEQTQVLASPKWLLNSIEDELTTTEKSAIEPWVNNPSEKGLSLLSPLSQQYLSLAHPQKYDSVNGAKDFGIDLSDYKHPAKTPQDSAFGVGYTNSKHGDTIALSFLSSGHYLSGDNRQYLHESELVMGKLSGTINLDTNSAKLSEATIYSVKNLTPSSQFNPSWSTEFYLGYRPAYSHDLSLESLGEIAFGFGKSKKLHRDISGYLHLVGGVT
;
A
#
# COMPACT_ATOMS: atom_id res chain seq x y z
N MET A 1 -23.98 6.05 21.79
CA MET A 1 -23.80 4.58 21.59
C MET A 1 -24.24 3.75 22.80
N TRP A 2 -24.94 4.31 23.78
CA TRP A 2 -25.59 3.51 24.84
C TRP A 2 -27.00 3.08 24.42
N GLU A 3 -27.60 3.74 23.41
CA GLU A 3 -28.92 3.39 22.85
C GLU A 3 -28.97 2.09 22.03
N LEU A 4 -27.83 1.49 21.68
CA LEU A 4 -27.78 0.23 20.90
C LEU A 4 -27.75 -1.03 21.76
N LYS A 5 -27.85 -0.88 23.09
CA LYS A 5 -27.79 -1.99 24.05
C LYS A 5 -29.10 -2.79 24.01
N GLY A 6 -29.25 -3.65 23.01
CA GLY A 6 -30.42 -4.51 22.80
C GLY A 6 -30.77 -4.77 21.33
N ALA A 7 -30.12 -4.09 20.39
CA ALA A 7 -30.28 -4.37 18.98
C ALA A 7 -29.43 -5.59 18.57
N GLU A 8 -30.05 -6.65 18.06
CA GLU A 8 -29.33 -7.73 17.39
C GLU A 8 -28.85 -7.22 16.02
N LEU A 9 -27.62 -6.73 15.99
CA LEU A 9 -26.96 -6.36 14.74
C LEU A 9 -26.52 -7.65 14.03
N VAL A 10 -27.29 -8.07 13.03
CA VAL A 10 -26.88 -9.15 12.13
C VAL A 10 -25.74 -8.63 11.27
N TYR A 11 -24.50 -8.95 11.66
CA TYR A 11 -23.31 -8.55 10.93
C TYR A 11 -23.09 -9.46 9.72
N TYR A 12 -23.53 -9.01 8.54
CA TYR A 12 -23.22 -9.68 7.28
C TYR A 12 -21.81 -9.30 6.81
N PHE A 13 -20.77 -9.93 7.36
CA PHE A 13 -19.35 -9.68 7.01
C PHE A 13 -19.10 -9.71 5.49
N GLN A 14 -19.82 -10.56 4.78
CA GLN A 14 -19.76 -10.74 3.33
C GLN A 14 -20.44 -9.62 2.51
N SER A 15 -21.31 -8.81 3.13
CA SER A 15 -22.09 -7.76 2.45
C SER A 15 -21.74 -6.34 2.94
N TYR A 16 -21.10 -6.21 4.10
CA TYR A 16 -20.68 -4.94 4.68
C TYR A 16 -19.24 -5.07 5.19
N ASN A 17 -18.28 -4.63 4.39
CA ASN A 17 -16.92 -4.46 4.89
C ASN A 17 -16.88 -3.26 5.86
N CYS A 18 -15.79 -3.13 6.63
CA CYS A 18 -15.63 -2.05 7.61
C CYS A 18 -15.81 -0.65 6.99
N ALA A 19 -15.41 -0.47 5.73
CA ALA A 19 -15.54 0.80 5.03
C ALA A 19 -17.01 1.12 4.71
N THR A 20 -17.80 0.14 4.27
CA THR A 20 -19.24 0.28 4.02
C THR A 20 -19.97 0.65 5.30
N LEU A 21 -19.69 -0.04 6.41
CA LEU A 21 -20.26 0.29 7.71
C LEU A 21 -19.88 1.71 8.14
N THR A 22 -18.62 2.11 7.95
CA THR A 22 -18.16 3.45 8.31
C THR A 22 -18.84 4.52 7.46
N LEU A 23 -19.00 4.31 6.16
CA LEU A 23 -19.74 5.22 5.27
C LEU A 23 -21.19 5.39 5.73
N GLU A 24 -21.85 4.29 6.09
CA GLU A 24 -23.23 4.30 6.60
C GLU A 24 -23.35 5.01 7.95
N LEU A 25 -22.38 4.81 8.85
CA LEU A 25 -22.34 5.56 10.12
C LEU A 25 -22.16 7.06 9.89
N ILE A 26 -21.29 7.46 8.97
CA ILE A 26 -21.09 8.88 8.62
C ILE A 26 -22.34 9.47 7.98
N SER A 27 -23.10 8.68 7.22
CA SER A 27 -24.36 9.14 6.63
C SER A 27 -25.46 9.50 7.62
N LEU A 28 -25.31 9.12 8.89
CA LEU A 28 -26.20 9.58 9.96
C LEU A 28 -26.01 11.09 10.25
N LEU A 29 -24.85 11.64 9.90
CA LEU A 29 -24.54 13.08 10.02
C LEU A 29 -24.97 13.86 8.78
N ASP A 30 -24.73 13.29 7.59
CA ASP A 30 -25.20 13.81 6.30
C ASP A 30 -25.71 12.66 5.41
N PRO A 31 -27.04 12.53 5.22
CA PRO A 31 -27.61 11.45 4.42
C PRO A 31 -27.15 11.43 2.96
N ASP A 32 -26.70 12.57 2.42
CA ASP A 32 -26.26 12.65 1.03
C ASP A 32 -24.95 11.89 0.78
N VAL A 33 -24.17 11.58 1.83
CA VAL A 33 -22.97 10.74 1.75
C VAL A 33 -23.27 9.35 1.16
N LEU A 34 -24.48 8.82 1.35
CA LEU A 34 -24.87 7.52 0.76
C LEU A 34 -24.90 7.54 -0.77
N LYS A 35 -25.02 8.71 -1.40
CA LYS A 35 -24.96 8.85 -2.86
C LYS A 35 -23.57 8.51 -3.41
N GLU A 36 -22.54 8.55 -2.56
CA GLU A 36 -21.16 8.17 -2.91
C GLU A 36 -20.91 6.66 -2.80
N LYS A 37 -21.87 5.87 -2.31
CA LYS A 37 -21.73 4.43 -2.15
C LYS A 37 -21.59 3.74 -3.52
N GLN A 38 -20.43 3.15 -3.75
CA GLN A 38 -20.17 2.30 -4.91
C GLN A 38 -20.55 0.83 -4.64
N LEU A 39 -20.43 -0.02 -5.67
CA LEU A 39 -20.63 -1.46 -5.56
C LEU A 39 -19.70 -2.10 -4.52
N PHE A 40 -18.46 -1.62 -4.43
CA PHE A 40 -17.49 -1.96 -3.40
C PHE A 40 -16.95 -0.67 -2.81
N VAL A 41 -17.08 -0.51 -1.49
CA VAL A 41 -16.58 0.66 -0.76
C VAL A 41 -15.23 0.29 -0.15
N SER A 42 -14.17 1.01 -0.51
CA SER A 42 -12.86 0.92 0.14
C SER A 42 -12.74 1.99 1.25
N PRO A 43 -11.77 1.86 2.18
CA PRO A 43 -11.51 2.90 3.17
C PRO A 43 -11.23 4.28 2.55
N VAL A 44 -10.63 4.33 1.36
CA VAL A 44 -10.34 5.57 0.64
C VAL A 44 -11.64 6.25 0.20
N ASP A 45 -12.63 5.47 -0.26
CA ASP A 45 -13.94 6.00 -0.67
C ASP A 45 -14.64 6.71 0.48
N VAL A 46 -14.50 6.20 1.71
CA VAL A 46 -15.05 6.84 2.91
C VAL A 46 -14.41 8.21 3.14
N VAL A 47 -13.07 8.30 3.00
CA VAL A 47 -12.35 9.58 3.17
C VAL A 47 -12.73 10.57 2.08
N LYS A 48 -12.83 10.12 0.82
CA LYS A 48 -13.26 10.95 -0.31
C LYS A 48 -14.68 11.47 -0.13
N ALA A 49 -15.60 10.63 0.32
CA ALA A 49 -16.98 11.03 0.59
C ALA A 49 -17.04 12.04 1.74
N ALA A 50 -16.33 11.79 2.85
CA ALA A 50 -16.28 12.73 3.97
C ALA A 50 -15.68 14.09 3.58
N GLU A 51 -14.60 14.13 2.79
CA GLU A 51 -14.01 15.37 2.30
C GLU A 51 -14.96 16.12 1.35
N LYS A 52 -15.56 15.42 0.38
CA LYS A 52 -16.52 15.99 -0.58
C LYS A 52 -17.72 16.66 0.11
N HIS A 53 -18.17 16.10 1.21
CA HIS A 53 -19.30 16.60 2.00
C HIS A 53 -18.88 17.59 3.10
N GLY A 54 -17.60 17.98 3.17
CA GLY A 54 -17.12 18.95 4.16
C GLY A 54 -17.20 18.46 5.60
N LEU A 55 -17.16 17.14 5.83
CA LEU A 55 -17.24 16.51 7.15
C LEU A 55 -15.88 16.44 7.86
N ILE A 56 -14.82 16.95 7.23
CA ILE A 56 -13.45 16.93 7.73
C ILE A 56 -13.03 18.38 8.03
N GLU A 57 -12.84 18.70 9.31
CA GLU A 57 -12.35 20.01 9.75
C GLU A 57 -10.81 20.09 9.74
N GLN A 58 -10.15 19.02 10.21
CA GLN A 58 -8.69 18.94 10.30
C GLN A 58 -8.21 17.54 9.94
N THR A 59 -7.08 17.49 9.22
CA THR A 59 -6.36 16.25 8.89
C THR A 59 -5.00 16.24 9.57
N GLN A 60 -4.62 15.10 10.15
CA GLN A 60 -3.28 14.87 10.66
C GLN A 60 -2.70 13.61 10.03
N VAL A 61 -1.49 13.71 9.47
CA VAL A 61 -0.78 12.57 8.90
C VAL A 61 0.13 11.95 9.96
N LEU A 62 -0.19 10.72 10.36
CA LEU A 62 0.63 9.92 11.27
C LEU A 62 1.40 8.87 10.46
N ALA A 63 2.66 9.19 10.15
CA ALA A 63 3.52 8.27 9.42
C ALA A 63 4.16 7.23 10.34
N SER A 64 4.47 6.05 9.79
CA SER A 64 5.19 5.03 10.54
C SER A 64 6.65 5.48 10.80
N PRO A 65 7.25 5.12 11.95
CA PRO A 65 8.65 5.48 12.23
C PRO A 65 9.62 4.98 11.16
N LYS A 66 9.37 3.78 10.62
CA LYS A 66 10.19 3.19 9.55
C LYS A 66 10.17 4.03 8.28
N TRP A 67 9.01 4.59 7.93
CA TRP A 67 8.87 5.48 6.79
C TRP A 67 9.63 6.78 6.99
N LEU A 68 9.46 7.39 8.16
CA LEU A 68 10.12 8.65 8.49
C LEU A 68 11.63 8.48 8.45
N LEU A 69 12.15 7.39 9.02
CA LEU A 69 13.58 7.06 8.95
C LEU A 69 14.06 6.96 7.50
N ASN A 70 13.37 6.22 6.64
CA ASN A 70 13.75 6.10 5.24
C ASN A 70 13.65 7.45 4.49
N SER A 71 12.63 8.24 4.78
CA SER A 71 12.41 9.54 4.14
C SER A 71 13.48 10.55 4.55
N ILE A 72 13.84 10.58 5.83
CA ILE A 72 14.94 11.41 6.32
C ILE A 72 16.26 10.91 5.73
N GLU A 73 16.50 9.60 5.73
CA GLU A 73 17.72 9.03 5.15
C GLU A 73 17.88 9.34 3.67
N ASP A 74 16.77 9.44 2.92
CA ASP A 74 16.78 9.83 1.51
C ASP A 74 17.21 11.29 1.28
N GLU A 75 16.95 12.16 2.25
CA GLU A 75 17.33 13.58 2.21
C GLU A 75 18.76 13.84 2.76
N LEU A 76 19.34 12.91 3.53
CA LEU A 76 20.70 13.04 4.04
C LEU A 76 21.75 12.92 2.92
N THR A 77 22.70 13.86 2.90
CA THR A 77 23.85 13.80 1.99
C THR A 77 24.80 12.65 2.35
N THR A 78 25.65 12.22 1.41
CA THR A 78 26.68 11.20 1.69
C THR A 78 27.56 11.57 2.88
N THR A 79 27.91 12.86 3.01
CA THR A 79 28.70 13.37 4.14
C THR A 79 27.95 13.25 5.44
N GLU A 80 26.66 13.59 5.48
CA GLU A 80 25.82 13.41 6.67
C GLU A 80 25.64 11.93 7.03
N LYS A 81 25.44 11.05 6.05
CA LYS A 81 25.37 9.59 6.26
C LYS A 81 26.63 9.05 6.94
N SER A 82 27.81 9.41 6.41
CA SER A 82 29.08 9.05 7.03
C SER A 82 29.26 9.69 8.40
N ALA A 83 28.75 10.91 8.60
CA ALA A 83 28.79 11.58 9.88
C ALA A 83 27.86 10.95 10.91
N ILE A 84 26.73 10.32 10.56
CA ILE A 84 25.85 9.69 11.57
C ILE A 84 26.17 8.22 11.84
N GLU A 85 26.88 7.54 10.94
CA GLU A 85 27.16 6.09 11.04
C GLU A 85 27.71 5.63 12.41
N PRO A 86 28.68 6.33 13.06
CA PRO A 86 29.15 5.95 14.38
C PRO A 86 28.04 6.00 15.45
N TRP A 87 27.14 6.99 15.37
CA TRP A 87 26.06 7.21 16.33
C TRP A 87 24.90 6.25 16.12
N VAL A 88 24.64 5.81 14.88
CA VAL A 88 23.64 4.78 14.59
C VAL A 88 24.01 3.46 15.26
N ASN A 89 25.29 3.06 15.17
CA ASN A 89 25.79 1.80 15.71
C ASN A 89 26.10 1.88 17.21
N ASN A 90 26.61 3.02 17.69
CA ASN A 90 26.95 3.27 19.09
C ASN A 90 26.31 4.58 19.57
N PRO A 91 25.03 4.55 19.97
CA PRO A 91 24.31 5.76 20.33
C PRO A 91 24.92 6.46 21.55
N SER A 92 25.27 7.73 21.37
CA SER A 92 25.81 8.66 22.38
C SER A 92 25.26 10.07 22.16
N GLU A 93 24.97 10.79 23.24
CA GLU A 93 24.55 12.21 23.19
C GLU A 93 25.72 13.17 22.94
N LYS A 94 26.96 12.70 23.17
CA LYS A 94 28.15 13.55 23.06
C LYS A 94 28.40 13.93 21.58
N GLY A 95 28.41 15.23 21.31
CA GLY A 95 28.64 15.76 19.96
C GLY A 95 27.41 15.76 19.05
N LEU A 96 26.21 15.39 19.55
CA LEU A 96 24.99 15.39 18.75
C LEU A 96 24.63 16.79 18.22
N SER A 97 24.90 17.82 19.01
CA SER A 97 24.67 19.23 18.64
C SER A 97 25.55 19.73 17.49
N LEU A 98 26.60 18.98 17.12
CA LEU A 98 27.46 19.29 15.97
C LEU A 98 26.90 18.75 14.65
N LEU A 99 25.89 17.87 14.71
CA LEU A 99 25.24 17.28 13.54
C LEU A 99 24.15 18.23 13.01
N SER A 100 23.79 18.07 11.73
CA SER A 100 22.67 18.82 11.15
C SER A 100 21.35 18.51 11.89
N PRO A 101 20.37 19.43 11.92
CA PRO A 101 19.07 19.18 12.55
C PRO A 101 18.39 17.91 12.02
N LEU A 102 18.49 17.65 10.71
CA LEU A 102 17.94 16.46 10.06
C LEU A 102 18.63 15.17 10.54
N SER A 103 19.96 15.20 10.72
CA SER A 103 20.74 14.09 11.29
C SER A 103 20.38 13.83 12.75
N GLN A 104 20.16 14.88 13.55
CA GLN A 104 19.71 14.76 14.93
C GLN A 104 18.30 14.13 14.99
N GLN A 105 17.40 14.56 14.09
CA GLN A 105 16.07 14.00 13.99
C GLN A 105 16.10 12.53 13.61
N TYR A 106 16.91 12.14 12.62
CA TYR A 106 17.11 10.74 12.24
C TYR A 106 17.50 9.88 13.45
N LEU A 107 18.51 10.32 14.21
CA LEU A 107 18.99 9.58 15.39
C LEU A 107 17.93 9.51 16.49
N SER A 108 17.16 10.58 16.68
CA SER A 108 16.04 10.60 17.65
C SER A 108 14.94 9.60 17.29
N LEU A 109 14.61 9.46 16.00
CA LEU A 109 13.64 8.47 15.53
C LEU A 109 14.19 7.05 15.56
N ALA A 110 15.48 6.86 15.32
CA ALA A 110 16.13 5.55 15.32
C ALA A 110 16.27 4.98 16.74
N HIS A 111 16.55 5.86 17.72
CA HIS A 111 16.80 5.48 19.11
C HIS A 111 16.06 6.41 20.09
N PRO A 112 14.71 6.40 20.12
CA PRO A 112 13.91 7.36 20.90
C PRO A 112 14.34 7.37 22.37
N GLN A 113 14.45 6.20 22.99
CA GLN A 113 14.82 6.03 24.40
C GLN A 113 16.16 6.66 24.81
N LYS A 114 17.06 6.93 23.85
CA LYS A 114 18.39 7.50 24.12
C LYS A 114 18.53 8.97 23.73
N TYR A 115 17.59 9.52 22.98
CA TYR A 115 17.67 10.86 22.41
C TYR A 115 16.42 11.71 22.67
N ASP A 116 15.43 11.20 23.40
CA ASP A 116 14.18 11.88 23.82
C ASP A 116 14.40 13.23 24.55
N SER A 117 15.63 13.48 25.04
CA SER A 117 16.01 14.64 25.86
C SER A 117 16.72 15.76 25.10
N VAL A 118 17.05 15.58 23.81
CA VAL A 118 17.80 16.60 23.07
C VAL A 118 16.85 17.65 22.52
N ASN A 119 16.83 18.83 23.15
CA ASN A 119 15.95 19.96 22.77
C ASN A 119 16.03 20.33 21.28
N GLY A 120 17.19 20.17 20.63
CA GLY A 120 17.37 20.47 19.20
C GLY A 120 16.60 19.54 18.24
N ALA A 121 16.26 18.32 18.65
CA ALA A 121 15.46 17.39 17.83
C ALA A 121 13.94 17.61 17.97
N LYS A 122 13.49 18.26 19.06
CA LYS A 122 12.07 18.58 19.29
C LYS A 122 11.58 19.78 18.48
N ASP A 123 12.48 20.72 18.17
CA ASP A 123 12.13 21.94 17.43
C ASP A 123 12.07 21.71 15.91
N PHE A 124 12.64 20.62 15.41
CA PHE A 124 12.57 20.24 13.99
C PHE A 124 11.47 19.17 13.79
N GLY A 125 10.22 19.62 13.73
CA GLY A 125 9.08 18.77 13.36
C GLY A 125 8.93 18.70 11.85
N ILE A 126 8.87 17.50 11.27
CA ILE A 126 8.50 17.36 9.86
C ILE A 126 7.00 17.58 9.76
N ASP A 127 6.60 18.67 9.12
CA ASP A 127 5.20 18.89 8.77
C ASP A 127 4.83 18.06 7.55
N LEU A 128 3.89 17.13 7.75
CA LEU A 128 3.37 16.24 6.71
C LEU A 128 1.95 16.61 6.28
N SER A 129 1.40 17.72 6.79
CA SER A 129 -0.01 18.08 6.61
C SER A 129 -0.38 18.22 5.14
N ASP A 130 0.54 18.73 4.31
CA ASP A 130 0.33 18.95 2.87
C ASP A 130 0.98 17.89 1.96
N TYR A 131 1.60 16.85 2.52
CA TYR A 131 2.46 15.94 1.73
C TYR A 131 1.66 14.94 0.89
N LYS A 132 0.86 14.08 1.53
CA LYS A 132 0.09 13.01 0.87
C LYS A 132 -1.30 12.92 1.47
N HIS A 133 -2.31 12.73 0.62
CA HIS A 133 -3.70 12.75 1.04
C HIS A 133 -4.51 11.61 0.39
N PRO A 134 -5.13 10.72 1.17
CA PRO A 134 -5.93 9.61 0.64
C PRO A 134 -7.04 10.06 -0.30
N ALA A 135 -7.67 11.20 -0.06
CA ALA A 135 -8.74 11.67 -0.94
C ALA A 135 -8.27 12.06 -2.35
N LYS A 136 -6.96 12.29 -2.53
CA LYS A 136 -6.33 12.59 -3.82
C LYS A 136 -5.88 11.33 -4.56
N THR A 137 -6.03 10.12 -3.99
CA THR A 137 -5.67 8.88 -4.69
C THR A 137 -6.64 8.60 -5.85
N PRO A 138 -6.22 7.85 -6.88
CA PRO A 138 -7.13 7.31 -7.88
C PRO A 138 -8.24 6.45 -7.26
N GLN A 139 -9.23 6.06 -8.08
CA GLN A 139 -10.24 5.10 -7.65
C GLN A 139 -9.61 3.71 -7.50
N ASP A 140 -9.88 3.03 -6.38
CA ASP A 140 -9.33 1.70 -6.07
C ASP A 140 -9.99 0.58 -6.90
N SER A 141 -11.24 0.79 -7.31
CA SER A 141 -11.98 -0.13 -8.17
C SER A 141 -11.73 0.19 -9.64
N ALA A 142 -11.58 -0.84 -10.48
CA ALA A 142 -11.30 -0.66 -11.90
C ALA A 142 -11.94 -1.74 -12.77
N PHE A 143 -12.34 -1.34 -13.98
CA PHE A 143 -12.73 -2.24 -15.06
C PHE A 143 -11.82 -2.04 -16.25
N GLY A 144 -11.29 -3.13 -16.80
CA GLY A 144 -10.37 -3.12 -17.92
C GLY A 144 -10.92 -3.89 -19.11
N VAL A 145 -10.69 -3.35 -20.31
CA VAL A 145 -10.93 -4.01 -21.59
C VAL A 145 -9.64 -3.92 -22.40
N GLY A 146 -9.15 -5.05 -22.88
CA GLY A 146 -8.00 -5.15 -23.76
C GLY A 146 -8.36 -5.88 -25.05
N TYR A 147 -7.70 -5.52 -26.14
CA TYR A 147 -7.78 -6.24 -27.40
C TYR A 147 -6.36 -6.55 -27.88
N THR A 148 -6.12 -7.81 -28.23
CA THR A 148 -4.85 -8.28 -28.75
C THR A 148 -5.10 -9.00 -30.06
N ASN A 149 -4.47 -8.51 -31.14
CA ASN A 149 -4.40 -9.20 -32.41
C ASN A 149 -3.06 -9.95 -32.48
N SER A 150 -3.11 -11.26 -32.74
CA SER A 150 -1.92 -12.10 -32.81
C SER A 150 -2.04 -13.13 -33.93
N LYS A 151 -0.93 -13.80 -34.27
CA LYS A 151 -0.95 -14.95 -35.22
C LYS A 151 -1.82 -16.11 -34.72
N HIS A 152 -2.14 -16.15 -33.44
CA HIS A 152 -2.99 -17.16 -32.81
C HIS A 152 -4.44 -16.70 -32.64
N GLY A 153 -4.78 -15.57 -33.26
CA GLY A 153 -6.12 -15.04 -33.32
C GLY A 153 -6.33 -13.78 -32.51
N ASP A 154 -7.55 -13.25 -32.65
CA ASP A 154 -8.02 -12.06 -31.96
C ASP A 154 -8.55 -12.42 -30.58
N THR A 155 -8.11 -11.68 -29.56
CA THR A 155 -8.51 -11.93 -28.17
C THR A 155 -8.97 -10.64 -27.51
N ILE A 156 -10.13 -10.69 -26.86
CA ILE A 156 -10.62 -9.66 -25.94
C ILE A 156 -10.29 -10.10 -24.52
N ALA A 157 -9.64 -9.24 -23.75
CA ALA A 157 -9.41 -9.40 -22.32
C ALA A 157 -10.36 -8.51 -21.54
N LEU A 158 -11.03 -9.07 -20.54
CA LEU A 158 -11.88 -8.33 -19.60
C LEU A 158 -11.31 -8.52 -18.19
N SER A 159 -11.20 -7.44 -17.44
CA SER A 159 -10.76 -7.48 -16.05
C SER A 159 -11.62 -6.61 -15.15
N PHE A 160 -11.82 -7.07 -13.93
CA PHE A 160 -12.49 -6.36 -12.87
C PHE A 160 -11.65 -6.43 -11.60
N LEU A 161 -11.38 -5.28 -11.00
CA LEU A 161 -10.73 -5.11 -9.71
C LEU A 161 -11.75 -4.46 -8.77
N SER A 162 -12.09 -5.13 -7.67
CA SER A 162 -13.07 -4.59 -6.72
C SER A 162 -12.46 -3.52 -5.81
N SER A 163 -11.27 -3.76 -5.27
CA SER A 163 -10.53 -2.77 -4.48
C SER A 163 -9.04 -3.05 -4.51
N GLY A 164 -8.25 -2.00 -4.73
CA GLY A 164 -6.81 -2.07 -4.59
C GLY A 164 -6.08 -1.07 -5.47
N HIS A 165 -4.76 -1.20 -5.50
CA HIS A 165 -3.89 -0.44 -6.36
C HIS A 165 -2.71 -1.33 -6.78
N TYR A 166 -2.28 -1.17 -8.03
CA TYR A 166 -1.12 -1.86 -8.57
C TYR A 166 0.15 -1.05 -8.32
N LEU A 167 1.28 -1.73 -8.23
CA LEU A 167 2.59 -1.06 -8.17
C LEU A 167 2.84 -0.20 -9.41
N SER A 168 2.35 -0.65 -10.57
CA SER A 168 2.44 0.07 -11.85
C SER A 168 1.40 1.19 -12.02
N GLY A 169 0.48 1.34 -11.06
CA GLY A 169 -0.52 2.40 -11.04
C GLY A 169 0.03 3.74 -10.55
N ASP A 170 -0.87 4.72 -10.38
CA ASP A 170 -0.51 6.01 -9.77
C ASP A 170 -0.46 5.89 -8.25
N ASN A 171 0.75 5.72 -7.73
CA ASN A 171 1.02 5.58 -6.29
C ASN A 171 1.49 6.88 -5.61
N ARG A 172 1.36 8.05 -6.26
CA ARG A 172 1.95 9.32 -5.76
C ARG A 172 1.44 9.74 -4.38
N GLN A 173 0.21 9.37 -4.04
CA GLN A 173 -0.42 9.70 -2.75
C GLN A 173 -0.20 8.63 -1.67
N TYR A 174 0.52 7.53 -1.96
CA TYR A 174 0.83 6.50 -0.97
C TYR A 174 2.21 6.73 -0.38
N LEU A 175 2.34 6.58 0.95
CA LEU A 175 3.61 6.82 1.63
C LEU A 175 4.71 5.84 1.19
N HIS A 176 4.36 4.60 0.82
CA HIS A 176 5.32 3.56 0.43
C HIS A 176 4.93 2.90 -0.88
N GLU A 177 5.94 2.39 -1.58
CA GLU A 177 5.77 1.52 -2.75
C GLU A 177 5.17 0.18 -2.31
N SER A 178 3.90 0.01 -2.61
CA SER A 178 3.17 -1.22 -2.32
C SER A 178 2.13 -1.48 -3.40
N GLU A 179 1.70 -2.73 -3.48
CA GLU A 179 0.56 -3.18 -4.24
C GLU A 179 -0.39 -3.87 -3.28
N LEU A 180 -1.68 -3.61 -3.45
CA LEU A 180 -2.73 -4.29 -2.74
C LEU A 180 -3.83 -4.62 -3.73
N VAL A 181 -4.22 -5.88 -3.82
CA VAL A 181 -5.30 -6.34 -4.68
C VAL A 181 -6.23 -7.17 -3.83
N MET A 182 -7.47 -6.73 -3.68
CA MET A 182 -8.54 -7.47 -3.04
C MET A 182 -9.61 -7.71 -4.11
N GLY A 183 -9.91 -8.98 -4.42
CA GLY A 183 -10.93 -9.33 -5.40
C GLY A 183 -10.62 -8.85 -6.83
N LYS A 184 -9.93 -9.69 -7.60
CA LYS A 184 -9.72 -9.48 -9.04
C LYS A 184 -10.26 -10.66 -9.83
N LEU A 185 -10.96 -10.38 -10.92
CA LEU A 185 -11.37 -11.38 -11.90
C LEU A 185 -10.91 -10.93 -13.27
N SER A 186 -10.21 -11.81 -13.99
CA SER A 186 -9.77 -11.54 -15.36
C SER A 186 -10.05 -12.75 -16.26
N GLY A 187 -10.64 -12.49 -17.42
CA GLY A 187 -10.95 -13.50 -18.41
C GLY A 187 -10.57 -13.04 -19.81
N THR A 188 -10.37 -14.01 -20.70
CA THR A 188 -10.08 -13.77 -22.11
C THR A 188 -11.08 -14.49 -22.98
N ILE A 189 -11.47 -13.86 -24.09
CA ILE A 189 -12.37 -14.41 -25.10
C ILE A 189 -11.60 -14.40 -26.42
N ASN A 190 -11.31 -15.58 -26.96
CA ASN A 190 -10.75 -15.71 -28.30
C ASN A 190 -11.90 -15.62 -29.31
N LEU A 191 -11.84 -14.66 -30.23
CA LEU A 191 -12.90 -14.37 -31.19
C LEU A 191 -12.97 -15.40 -32.33
N ASP A 192 -11.84 -16.01 -32.68
CA ASP A 192 -11.78 -16.99 -33.78
C ASP A 192 -12.31 -18.35 -33.36
N THR A 193 -11.99 -18.80 -32.14
CA THR A 193 -12.47 -20.08 -31.58
C THR A 193 -13.74 -19.93 -30.76
N ASN A 194 -14.19 -18.69 -30.51
CA ASN A 194 -15.30 -18.35 -29.62
C ASN A 194 -15.19 -19.01 -28.22
N SER A 195 -13.96 -19.11 -27.70
CA SER A 195 -13.68 -19.75 -26.41
C SER A 195 -13.36 -18.72 -25.34
N ALA A 196 -14.04 -18.81 -24.19
CA ALA A 196 -13.73 -18.03 -23.01
C ALA A 196 -12.84 -18.80 -22.04
N LYS A 197 -11.88 -18.13 -21.44
CA LYS A 197 -10.97 -18.69 -20.42
C LYS A 197 -10.86 -17.75 -19.23
N LEU A 198 -10.90 -18.31 -18.03
CA LEU A 198 -10.55 -17.58 -16.81
C LEU A 198 -9.03 -17.49 -16.74
N SER A 199 -8.51 -16.27 -16.82
CA SER A 199 -7.07 -16.00 -16.79
C SER A 199 -6.56 -15.80 -15.37
N GLU A 200 -7.38 -15.24 -14.48
CA GLU A 200 -6.99 -15.00 -13.08
C GLU A 200 -8.23 -14.78 -12.21
N ALA A 201 -8.20 -15.33 -11.00
CA ALA A 201 -9.13 -14.94 -9.93
C ALA A 201 -8.34 -14.73 -8.63
N THR A 202 -8.05 -13.48 -8.30
CA THR A 202 -7.31 -13.12 -7.08
C THR A 202 -8.28 -12.84 -5.95
N ILE A 203 -8.14 -13.54 -4.84
CA ILE A 203 -8.88 -13.22 -3.61
C ILE A 203 -8.14 -12.09 -2.91
N TYR A 204 -6.84 -12.25 -2.69
CA TYR A 204 -6.01 -11.29 -2.01
C TYR A 204 -4.56 -11.36 -2.50
N SER A 205 -3.96 -10.21 -2.80
CA SER A 205 -2.53 -10.11 -3.05
C SER A 205 -1.98 -8.83 -2.46
N VAL A 206 -0.79 -8.91 -1.87
CA VAL A 206 -0.07 -7.76 -1.33
C VAL A 206 1.40 -7.88 -1.68
N LYS A 207 1.99 -6.76 -2.10
CA LYS A 207 3.43 -6.62 -2.28
C LYS A 207 3.88 -5.37 -1.57
N ASN A 208 4.91 -5.48 -0.74
CA ASN A 208 5.48 -4.36 -0.02
C ASN A 208 6.97 -4.27 -0.33
N LEU A 209 7.37 -3.20 -1.02
CA LEU A 209 8.75 -2.96 -1.43
C LEU A 209 9.39 -1.91 -0.53
N THR A 210 9.61 -2.28 0.74
CA THR A 210 10.32 -1.40 1.68
C THR A 210 11.82 -1.39 1.37
N PRO A 211 12.44 -0.24 1.03
CA PRO A 211 13.87 -0.16 0.82
C PRO A 211 14.64 -0.52 2.09
N SER A 212 15.68 -1.33 1.93
CA SER A 212 16.63 -1.67 2.98
C SER A 212 17.85 -0.77 2.82
N SER A 213 18.29 -0.15 3.92
CA SER A 213 19.53 0.61 3.97
C SER A 213 20.54 -0.03 4.94
N GLN A 214 21.74 0.54 5.01
CA GLN A 214 22.75 0.13 5.99
C GLN A 214 22.29 0.46 7.42
N PHE A 215 21.57 1.57 7.60
CA PHE A 215 21.13 2.04 8.90
C PHE A 215 19.77 1.47 9.32
N ASN A 216 18.92 1.13 8.35
CA ASN A 216 17.59 0.58 8.57
C ASN A 216 17.37 -0.68 7.72
N PRO A 217 17.88 -1.85 8.15
CA PRO A 217 17.69 -3.09 7.44
C PRO A 217 16.21 -3.52 7.48
N SER A 218 15.60 -3.67 6.31
CA SER A 218 14.18 -4.03 6.17
C SER A 218 14.00 -5.22 5.23
N TRP A 219 12.86 -5.89 5.34
CA TRP A 219 12.47 -6.98 4.44
C TRP A 219 11.31 -6.52 3.57
N SER A 220 11.39 -6.85 2.29
CA SER A 220 10.29 -6.74 1.35
C SER A 220 9.53 -8.05 1.33
N THR A 221 8.21 -7.98 1.20
CA THR A 221 7.33 -9.15 1.34
C THR A 221 6.29 -9.17 0.23
N GLU A 222 5.85 -10.37 -0.10
CA GLU A 222 4.81 -10.62 -1.09
C GLU A 222 3.92 -11.75 -0.60
N PHE A 223 2.63 -11.64 -0.84
CA PHE A 223 1.67 -12.69 -0.58
C PHE A 223 0.62 -12.69 -1.68
N TYR A 224 0.20 -13.89 -2.06
CA TYR A 224 -0.82 -14.12 -3.07
C TYR A 224 -1.73 -15.27 -2.64
N LEU A 225 -3.02 -15.06 -2.79
CA LEU A 225 -4.07 -16.04 -2.61
C LEU A 225 -5.07 -15.89 -3.76
N GLY A 226 -5.22 -16.93 -4.56
CA GLY A 226 -6.18 -16.92 -5.65
C GLY A 226 -6.03 -18.10 -6.58
N TYR A 227 -6.28 -17.86 -7.86
CA TYR A 227 -6.26 -18.84 -8.92
C TYR A 227 -5.55 -18.24 -10.14
N ARG A 228 -4.55 -18.95 -10.67
CA ARG A 228 -3.81 -18.59 -11.88
C ARG A 228 -3.47 -19.86 -12.66
N PRO A 229 -3.80 -19.95 -13.96
CA PRO A 229 -3.35 -21.05 -14.81
C PRO A 229 -1.82 -21.05 -14.92
N ALA A 230 -1.20 -22.21 -14.75
CA ALA A 230 0.24 -22.41 -14.88
C ALA A 230 0.53 -23.56 -15.86
N TYR A 231 1.70 -23.50 -16.50
CA TYR A 231 2.18 -24.61 -17.33
C TYR A 231 2.90 -25.62 -16.44
N SER A 232 2.45 -26.87 -16.50
CA SER A 232 3.10 -28.03 -15.89
C SER A 232 4.37 -28.44 -16.67
N HIS A 233 5.09 -29.43 -16.13
CA HIS A 233 6.31 -29.98 -16.74
C HIS A 233 6.09 -30.57 -18.15
N ASP A 234 4.86 -31.03 -18.45
CA ASP A 234 4.47 -31.54 -19.76
C ASP A 234 3.88 -30.45 -20.68
N LEU A 235 3.99 -29.17 -20.29
CA LEU A 235 3.45 -27.99 -20.98
C LEU A 235 1.92 -27.99 -21.11
N SER A 236 1.22 -28.82 -20.34
CA SER A 236 -0.23 -28.71 -20.23
C SER A 236 -0.59 -27.53 -19.32
N LEU A 237 -1.69 -26.84 -19.64
CA LEU A 237 -2.16 -25.71 -18.86
C LEU A 237 -3.03 -26.24 -17.72
N GLU A 238 -2.48 -26.26 -16.51
CA GLU A 238 -3.22 -26.66 -15.31
C GLU A 238 -3.78 -25.43 -14.60
N SER A 239 -5.01 -25.58 -14.13
CA SER A 239 -5.82 -24.51 -13.54
C SER A 239 -5.88 -24.76 -12.04
N LEU A 240 -5.01 -24.12 -11.27
CA LEU A 240 -4.80 -24.43 -9.85
C LEU A 240 -5.03 -23.21 -8.96
N GLY A 241 -5.52 -23.48 -7.75
CA GLY A 241 -5.64 -22.48 -6.69
C GLY A 241 -4.28 -22.32 -6.02
N GLU A 242 -3.74 -21.11 -5.98
CA GLU A 242 -2.40 -20.83 -5.51
C GLU A 242 -2.43 -20.05 -4.20
N ILE A 243 -1.60 -20.48 -3.26
CA ILE A 243 -1.18 -19.71 -2.09
C ILE A 243 0.32 -19.54 -2.18
N ALA A 244 0.80 -18.31 -2.37
CA ALA A 244 2.22 -18.01 -2.47
C ALA A 244 2.65 -16.95 -1.46
N PHE A 245 3.87 -17.13 -0.95
CA PHE A 245 4.55 -16.22 -0.05
C PHE A 245 5.93 -15.90 -0.63
N GLY A 246 6.30 -14.63 -0.57
CA GLY A 246 7.58 -14.15 -1.02
C GLY A 246 8.24 -13.25 0.01
N PHE A 247 9.56 -13.32 0.10
CA PHE A 247 10.36 -12.40 0.89
C PHE A 247 11.64 -12.05 0.14
N GLY A 248 12.16 -10.87 0.42
CA GLY A 248 13.28 -10.36 -0.33
C GLY A 248 13.85 -9.05 0.17
N LYS A 249 14.73 -8.49 -0.64
CA LYS A 249 15.38 -7.20 -0.37
C LYS A 249 15.08 -6.24 -1.50
N SER A 250 14.73 -5.02 -1.13
CA SER A 250 14.65 -3.88 -2.03
C SER A 250 15.77 -2.89 -1.68
N LYS A 251 16.38 -2.27 -2.68
CA LYS A 251 17.42 -1.27 -2.53
C LYS A 251 17.10 -0.07 -3.40
N LYS A 252 17.21 1.13 -2.83
CA LYS A 252 17.10 2.37 -3.58
C LYS A 252 18.43 2.64 -4.29
N LEU A 253 18.41 2.74 -5.61
CA LEU A 253 19.59 3.01 -6.44
C LEU A 253 19.69 4.50 -6.78
N HIS A 254 18.55 5.17 -6.92
CA HIS A 254 18.39 6.60 -7.13
C HIS A 254 17.09 7.07 -6.44
N ARG A 255 16.87 8.39 -6.31
CA ARG A 255 15.63 8.94 -5.73
C ARG A 255 14.36 8.35 -6.36
N ASP A 256 14.42 8.09 -7.65
CA ASP A 256 13.30 7.62 -8.49
C ASP A 256 13.51 6.20 -9.04
N ILE A 257 14.57 5.49 -8.61
CA ILE A 257 14.89 4.15 -9.11
C ILE A 257 15.19 3.22 -7.93
N SER A 258 14.42 2.14 -7.83
CA SER A 258 14.64 1.05 -6.88
C SER A 258 14.84 -0.27 -7.63
N GLY A 259 15.64 -1.15 -7.05
CA GLY A 259 15.78 -2.53 -7.48
C GLY A 259 15.33 -3.46 -6.36
N TYR A 260 14.68 -4.57 -6.69
CA TYR A 260 14.25 -5.56 -5.70
C TYR A 260 14.54 -6.97 -6.18
N LEU A 261 14.75 -7.86 -5.21
CA LEU A 261 14.93 -9.29 -5.43
C LEU A 261 14.10 -10.04 -4.40
N HIS A 262 13.12 -10.82 -4.87
CA HIS A 262 12.25 -11.66 -4.04
C HIS A 262 12.48 -13.14 -4.37
N LEU A 263 12.50 -13.96 -3.33
CA LEU A 263 12.30 -15.40 -3.44
C LEU A 263 10.83 -15.67 -3.12
N VAL A 264 10.11 -16.27 -4.06
CA VAL A 264 8.69 -16.59 -3.92
C VAL A 264 8.53 -18.10 -3.98
N GLY A 265 7.78 -18.64 -3.02
CA GLY A 265 7.38 -20.04 -3.00
C GLY A 265 5.89 -20.13 -2.72
N GLY A 266 5.23 -21.13 -3.31
CA GLY A 266 3.80 -21.33 -3.14
C GLY A 266 3.39 -22.78 -3.28
N VAL A 267 2.14 -23.04 -2.91
CA VAL A 267 1.45 -24.30 -3.13
C VAL A 267 0.28 -24.05 -4.08
N THR A 268 0.10 -24.98 -5.01
CA THR A 268 -0.93 -24.97 -6.05
C THR A 268 -1.77 -26.24 -5.97
#